data_AF-A0A7S2HSR4-F1
#
_entry.id   AF-A0A7S2HSR4-F1
#
_cell.length_a   1.000
_cell.length_b   1.000
_cell.length_c   1.000
_cell.angle_alpha   90.00
_cell.angle_beta   90.00
_cell.angle_gamma   90.00
#
_symmetry.space_group_name_H-M   'P 1'
#
loop_
_entity.id
_entity.type
_entity.pdbx_description
1 polymer ?
#
loop_
_entity_poly.entity_id
_entity_poly.type
_entity_poly.pdbx_seq_one_letter_code
_entity_poly.pdbx_strand_id
1 'polypeptide(L)'
;AKAVLEANSAAIERCFGNGVSSAEDIVARLEAEGTEWAAGVLKMLRRMSPTSVKISLEAIQRHKPAEVTLKDAIITEYRMAQWCMREQPHSDFCEGIRAVLIDKDGKPQWDPARLEDVSEKRVAEFFQPLAAGHPRGELKL
;
A
#
# COMPACT_ATOMS: atom_id res chain seq x y z
N ALA A 1 10.84 11.55 -16.59
CA ALA A 1 9.67 11.70 -15.70
C ALA A 1 8.52 12.44 -16.39
N LYS A 2 8.68 13.71 -16.80
CA LYS A 2 7.61 14.51 -17.45
C LYS A 2 7.00 13.85 -18.70
N ALA A 3 7.83 13.40 -19.64
CA ALA A 3 7.36 12.74 -20.87
C ALA A 3 6.58 11.43 -20.63
N VAL A 4 6.91 10.67 -19.58
CA VAL A 4 6.20 9.43 -19.22
C VAL A 4 4.84 9.74 -18.61
N LEU A 5 4.77 10.77 -17.76
CA LEU A 5 3.51 11.26 -17.18
C LEU A 5 2.59 11.80 -18.26
N GLU A 6 3.11 12.61 -19.18
CA GLU A 6 2.33 13.17 -20.29
C GLU A 6 1.77 12.06 -21.19
N ALA A 7 2.61 11.09 -21.59
CA ALA A 7 2.21 10.00 -22.47
C ALA A 7 1.16 9.04 -21.86
N ASN A 8 1.13 8.89 -20.53
CA ASN A 8 0.27 7.91 -19.85
C ASN A 8 -0.83 8.55 -18.97
N SER A 9 -0.92 9.88 -18.92
CA SER A 9 -1.86 10.62 -18.05
C SER A 9 -3.30 10.13 -18.17
N ALA A 10 -3.79 9.93 -19.39
CA ALA A 10 -5.14 9.42 -19.62
C ALA A 10 -5.34 7.98 -19.12
N ALA A 11 -4.33 7.11 -19.28
CA ALA A 11 -4.36 5.74 -18.77
C ALA A 11 -4.29 5.71 -17.23
N ILE A 12 -3.49 6.60 -16.63
CA ILE A 12 -3.41 6.78 -15.18
C ILE A 12 -4.77 7.18 -14.63
N GLU A 13 -5.44 8.16 -15.23
CA GLU A 13 -6.77 8.59 -14.76
C GLU A 13 -7.80 7.46 -14.87
N ARG A 14 -7.79 6.68 -15.96
CA ARG A 14 -8.69 5.52 -16.11
C ARG A 14 -8.44 4.45 -15.04
N CYS A 15 -7.17 4.14 -14.77
CA CYS A 15 -6.77 3.02 -13.92
C CYS A 15 -6.77 3.36 -12.42
N PHE A 16 -6.40 4.59 -12.06
CA PHE A 16 -6.16 5.02 -10.66
C PHE A 16 -7.01 6.21 -10.23
N GLY A 17 -7.74 6.84 -11.16
CA GLY A 17 -8.50 8.05 -10.89
C GLY A 17 -9.82 7.78 -10.16
N ASN A 18 -10.81 8.62 -10.43
CA ASN A 18 -12.08 8.54 -9.70
C ASN A 18 -12.83 7.22 -9.96
N GLY A 19 -13.55 6.77 -8.93
CA GLY A 19 -14.34 5.54 -8.97
C GLY A 19 -13.55 4.26 -8.72
N VAL A 20 -12.25 4.33 -8.45
CA VAL A 20 -11.49 3.18 -7.93
C VAL A 20 -12.08 2.74 -6.59
N SER A 21 -12.45 1.47 -6.51
CA SER A 21 -13.09 0.87 -5.33
C SER A 21 -12.16 -0.01 -4.50
N SER A 22 -11.13 -0.59 -5.12
CA SER A 22 -10.18 -1.49 -4.45
C SER A 22 -8.86 -1.63 -5.22
N ALA A 23 -7.88 -2.31 -4.63
CA ALA A 23 -6.64 -2.66 -5.32
C ALA A 23 -6.88 -3.67 -6.46
N GLU A 24 -7.84 -4.58 -6.29
CA GLU A 24 -8.26 -5.53 -7.31
C GLU A 24 -8.92 -4.81 -8.50
N ASP A 25 -9.71 -3.77 -8.25
CA ASP A 25 -10.28 -2.91 -9.30
C ASP A 25 -9.16 -2.20 -10.10
N ILE A 26 -8.14 -1.68 -9.43
CA ILE A 26 -6.94 -1.12 -10.10
C ILE A 26 -6.28 -2.17 -11.00
N VAL A 27 -6.10 -3.40 -10.50
CA VAL A 27 -5.51 -4.50 -11.29
C VAL A 27 -6.37 -4.80 -12.52
N ALA A 28 -7.69 -4.94 -12.35
CA ALA A 28 -8.62 -5.21 -13.44
C ALA A 28 -8.60 -4.10 -14.50
N ARG A 29 -8.54 -2.83 -14.08
CA ARG A 29 -8.45 -1.68 -14.99
C ARG A 29 -7.13 -1.66 -15.77
N LEU A 30 -6.02 -1.95 -15.11
CA LEU A 30 -4.71 -2.05 -15.77
C LEU A 30 -4.66 -3.21 -16.77
N GLU A 31 -5.31 -4.34 -16.46
CA GLU A 31 -5.42 -5.48 -17.38
C GLU A 31 -6.26 -5.10 -18.61
N ALA A 32 -7.37 -4.39 -18.40
CA ALA A 32 -8.23 -3.90 -19.48
C ALA A 32 -7.58 -2.81 -20.35
N GLU A 33 -6.67 -2.01 -19.78
CA GLU A 33 -5.94 -0.97 -20.51
C GLU A 33 -5.04 -1.56 -21.62
N GLY A 34 -4.47 -2.77 -21.39
CA GLY A 34 -3.82 -3.56 -22.44
C GLY A 34 -2.56 -2.94 -23.06
N THR A 35 -2.01 -1.88 -22.48
CA THR A 35 -0.79 -1.21 -22.97
C THR A 35 0.48 -1.80 -22.36
N GLU A 36 1.63 -1.60 -23.01
CA GLU A 36 2.94 -2.00 -22.47
C GLU A 36 3.23 -1.32 -21.12
N TRP A 37 2.83 -0.05 -20.98
CA TRP A 37 2.91 0.67 -19.71
C TRP A 37 2.10 -0.02 -18.61
N ALA A 38 0.83 -0.33 -18.87
CA ALA A 38 -0.03 -0.98 -17.90
C ALA A 38 0.49 -2.37 -17.50
N ALA A 39 0.99 -3.15 -18.48
CA ALA A 39 1.65 -4.43 -18.22
C ALA A 39 2.90 -4.29 -17.32
N GLY A 40 3.69 -3.24 -17.53
CA GLY A 40 4.83 -2.90 -16.67
C GLY A 40 4.42 -2.57 -15.24
N VAL A 41 3.36 -1.78 -15.07
CA VAL A 41 2.79 -1.43 -13.75
C VAL A 41 2.23 -2.66 -13.05
N LEU A 42 1.48 -3.52 -13.74
CA LEU A 42 0.99 -4.79 -13.21
C LEU A 42 2.12 -5.69 -12.72
N LYS A 43 3.19 -5.81 -13.51
CA LYS A 43 4.38 -6.58 -13.13
C LYS A 43 5.04 -6.02 -11.88
N MET A 44 5.04 -4.70 -11.70
CA MET A 44 5.54 -4.07 -10.48
C MET A 44 4.63 -4.40 -9.29
N LEU A 45 3.33 -4.14 -9.40
CA LEU A 45 2.34 -4.36 -8.33
C LEU A 45 2.36 -5.81 -7.84
N ARG A 46 2.41 -6.79 -8.75
CA ARG A 46 2.45 -8.22 -8.42
C ARG A 46 3.72 -8.67 -7.68
N ARG A 47 4.76 -7.83 -7.62
CA ARG A 47 5.98 -8.11 -6.83
C ARG A 47 5.93 -7.51 -5.43
N MET A 48 5.04 -6.55 -5.19
CA MET A 48 4.90 -5.88 -3.89
C MET A 48 4.10 -6.74 -2.91
N SER A 49 4.20 -6.45 -1.60
CA SER A 49 3.32 -7.05 -0.61
C SER A 49 1.87 -6.67 -0.91
N PRO A 50 0.96 -7.65 -1.04
CA PRO A 50 -0.48 -7.37 -1.19
C PRO A 50 -1.04 -6.54 -0.04
N THR A 51 -0.59 -6.81 1.19
CA THR A 51 -0.95 -6.01 2.37
C THR A 51 -0.50 -4.56 2.19
N SER A 52 0.75 -4.33 1.80
CA SER A 52 1.30 -2.98 1.60
C SER A 52 0.58 -2.21 0.49
N VAL A 53 0.19 -2.88 -0.60
CA VAL A 53 -0.60 -2.26 -1.67
C VAL A 53 -1.96 -1.79 -1.15
N LYS A 54 -2.68 -2.63 -0.39
CA LYS A 54 -4.00 -2.27 0.14
C LYS A 54 -3.95 -1.17 1.19
N ILE A 55 -3.02 -1.22 2.14
CA ILE A 55 -2.89 -0.15 3.16
C ILE A 55 -2.46 1.18 2.52
N SER A 56 -1.66 1.14 1.45
CA SER A 56 -1.26 2.36 0.72
C SER A 56 -2.45 3.00 0.02
N LEU A 57 -3.30 2.20 -0.62
CA LEU A 57 -4.55 2.70 -1.23
C LEU A 57 -5.50 3.27 -0.17
N GLU A 58 -5.70 2.55 0.93
CA GLU A 58 -6.54 3.00 2.06
C GLU A 58 -6.03 4.32 2.65
N ALA A 59 -4.71 4.48 2.82
CA ALA A 59 -4.11 5.72 3.30
C ALA A 59 -4.39 6.89 2.35
N ILE A 60 -4.22 6.69 1.03
CA ILE A 60 -4.55 7.71 0.02
C ILE A 60 -6.03 8.10 0.10
N GLN A 61 -6.92 7.12 0.25
CA GLN A 61 -8.36 7.37 0.36
C GLN A 61 -8.72 8.13 1.64
N ARG A 62 -8.13 7.77 2.79
CA ARG A 62 -8.32 8.47 4.07
C ARG A 62 -7.84 9.92 4.04
N HIS A 63 -6.83 10.22 3.24
CA HIS A 63 -6.25 11.56 3.12
C HIS A 63 -6.86 12.41 2.00
N LYS A 64 -7.79 11.86 1.21
CA LYS A 64 -8.45 12.58 0.10
C LYS A 64 -9.42 13.70 0.53
N PRO A 65 -10.19 13.58 1.63
CA PRO A 65 -11.12 14.64 2.03
C PRO A 65 -10.40 15.95 2.37
N ALA A 66 -10.97 17.08 1.96
CA ALA A 66 -10.32 18.39 2.05
C ALA A 66 -10.12 18.90 3.49
N GLU A 67 -10.87 18.35 4.44
CA GLU A 67 -10.80 18.65 5.86
C GLU A 67 -9.62 17.97 6.57
N VAL A 68 -8.99 16.96 5.97
CA VAL A 68 -7.87 16.25 6.57
C VAL A 68 -6.63 17.13 6.56
N THR A 69 -6.13 17.47 7.74
CA THR A 69 -4.95 18.32 7.87
C THR A 69 -3.67 17.49 7.72
N LEU A 70 -2.53 18.17 7.49
CA LEU A 70 -1.22 17.52 7.53
C LEU A 70 -0.97 16.83 8.89
N LYS A 71 -1.44 17.42 9.98
CA LYS A 71 -1.33 16.83 11.32
C LYS A 71 -2.08 15.50 11.41
N ASP A 72 -3.29 15.43 10.87
CA ASP A 72 -4.10 14.20 10.86
C ASP A 72 -3.46 13.12 9.98
N ALA A 73 -2.91 13.51 8.83
CA ALA A 73 -2.18 12.61 7.94
C ALA A 73 -0.94 12.01 8.64
N ILE A 74 -0.13 12.84 9.32
CA ILE A 74 1.06 12.36 10.03
C ILE A 74 0.68 11.40 11.17
N ILE A 75 -0.42 11.66 11.90
CA ILE A 75 -0.90 10.74 12.94
C ILE A 75 -1.30 9.38 12.33
N THR A 76 -1.99 9.40 11.18
CA THR A 76 -2.43 8.20 10.47
C THR A 76 -1.24 7.39 9.95
N GLU A 77 -0.29 8.05 9.28
CA GLU A 77 0.95 7.46 8.77
C GLU A 77 1.83 6.91 9.90
N TYR A 78 1.91 7.60 11.04
CA TYR A 78 2.62 7.11 12.22
C TYR A 78 2.03 5.79 12.72
N ARG A 79 0.70 5.70 12.86
CA ARG A 79 0.04 4.45 13.26
C ARG A 79 0.36 3.34 12.27
N MET A 80 0.17 3.60 10.98
CA MET A 80 0.45 2.62 9.92
C MET A 80 1.88 2.11 9.99
N ALA A 81 2.87 3.00 10.13
CA ALA A 81 4.27 2.63 10.27
C ALA A 81 4.53 1.77 11.52
N GLN A 82 3.93 2.13 12.66
CA GLN A 82 4.05 1.35 13.89
C GLN A 82 3.43 -0.05 13.77
N TRP A 83 2.29 -0.18 13.08
CA TRP A 83 1.69 -1.48 12.78
C TRP A 83 2.53 -2.32 11.82
N CYS A 84 3.14 -1.72 10.80
CA CYS A 84 4.06 -2.41 9.89
C CYS A 84 5.31 -2.94 10.60
N MET A 85 5.84 -2.17 11.57
CA MET A 85 7.04 -2.53 12.33
C MET A 85 6.75 -3.41 13.56
N ARG A 86 5.50 -3.79 13.81
CA ARG A 86 5.15 -4.63 14.95
C ARG A 86 5.89 -5.96 14.86
N GLU A 87 6.46 -6.41 15.98
CA GLU A 87 7.18 -7.68 16.02
C GLU A 87 6.19 -8.84 15.88
N GLN A 88 6.08 -9.38 14.66
CA GLN A 88 5.40 -10.64 14.40
C GLN A 88 6.31 -11.56 13.59
N PRO A 89 6.34 -12.86 13.89
CA PRO A 89 6.92 -13.84 12.99
C PRO A 89 6.32 -13.66 11.59
N HIS A 90 7.17 -13.70 10.56
CA HIS A 90 6.76 -13.63 9.16
C HIS A 90 6.02 -12.34 8.76
N SER A 91 6.33 -11.20 9.39
CA SER A 91 5.77 -9.91 8.93
C SER A 91 6.32 -9.53 7.55
N ASP A 92 5.46 -8.96 6.70
CA ASP A 92 5.84 -8.46 5.37
C ASP A 92 6.98 -7.42 5.45
N PHE A 93 7.06 -6.63 6.53
CA PHE A 93 8.15 -5.67 6.70
C PHE A 93 9.51 -6.37 6.84
N CYS A 94 9.62 -7.35 7.74
CA CYS A 94 10.84 -8.12 7.92
C CYS A 94 11.19 -8.93 6.67
N GLU A 95 10.19 -9.51 6.01
CA GLU A 95 10.38 -10.28 4.79
C GLU A 95 10.89 -9.43 3.62
N GLY A 96 10.38 -8.21 3.47
CA GLY A 96 10.87 -7.28 2.46
C GLY A 96 12.32 -6.87 2.70
N ILE A 97 12.68 -6.60 3.95
CA ILE A 97 14.08 -6.34 4.35
C ILE A 97 14.94 -7.56 4.04
N ARG A 98 14.50 -8.76 4.40
CA ARG A 98 15.23 -10.01 4.13
C ARG A 98 15.52 -10.17 2.64
N ALA A 99 14.48 -10.12 1.81
CA ALA A 99 14.59 -10.37 0.37
C ALA A 99 15.48 -9.35 -0.37
N VAL A 100 15.52 -8.09 0.10
CA VAL A 100 16.24 -7.00 -0.58
C VAL A 100 17.64 -6.74 0.00
N LEU A 101 17.80 -6.81 1.33
CA LEU A 101 19.02 -6.35 2.02
C LEU A 101 19.81 -7.48 2.68
N ILE A 102 19.15 -8.51 3.22
CA ILE A 102 19.81 -9.60 3.94
C ILE A 102 20.24 -10.68 2.95
N ASP A 103 19.28 -11.40 2.37
CA ASP A 103 19.54 -12.53 1.48
C ASP A 103 19.72 -12.07 0.03
N LYS A 104 19.15 -10.90 -0.32
CA LYS A 104 19.26 -10.27 -1.64
C LYS A 104 18.78 -11.16 -2.79
N ASP A 105 17.84 -12.05 -2.50
CA ASP A 105 17.27 -12.97 -3.50
C ASP A 105 16.22 -12.30 -4.41
N GLY A 106 15.69 -11.14 -4.00
CA GLY A 106 14.61 -10.45 -4.70
C GLY A 106 13.31 -11.26 -4.81
N LYS A 107 13.12 -12.25 -3.93
CA LYS A 107 12.00 -13.22 -3.90
C LYS A 107 11.33 -13.22 -2.53
N PRO A 108 10.62 -12.13 -2.19
CA PRO A 108 9.89 -12.07 -0.95
C PRO A 108 8.73 -13.08 -0.94
N GLN A 109 8.47 -13.66 0.23
CA GLN A 109 7.38 -14.59 0.54
C GLN A 109 6.31 -13.86 1.35
N TRP A 110 5.47 -13.09 0.66
CA TRP A 110 4.42 -12.30 1.30
C TRP A 110 3.34 -13.18 1.92
N ASP A 111 2.84 -12.75 3.09
CA ASP A 111 1.69 -13.38 3.74
C ASP A 111 0.63 -12.33 4.13
N PRO A 112 -0.43 -12.17 3.31
CA PRO A 112 -0.89 -13.09 2.29
C PRO A 112 -0.15 -12.89 0.96
N ALA A 113 -0.12 -13.92 0.12
CA ALA A 113 0.54 -13.87 -1.18
C ALA A 113 -0.28 -13.18 -2.28
N ARG A 114 -1.59 -12.99 -2.09
CA ARG A 114 -2.52 -12.41 -3.08
C ARG A 114 -3.33 -11.27 -2.49
N LEU A 115 -3.76 -10.33 -3.35
CA LEU A 115 -4.61 -9.20 -2.95
C LEU A 115 -5.94 -9.69 -2.37
N GLU A 116 -6.55 -10.67 -3.02
CA GLU A 116 -7.87 -11.21 -2.65
C GLU A 116 -7.88 -11.83 -1.24
N ASP A 117 -6.72 -12.28 -0.75
CA ASP A 117 -6.58 -12.92 0.55
C ASP A 117 -6.36 -11.88 1.69
N VAL A 118 -6.13 -10.61 1.35
CA VAL A 118 -6.03 -9.51 2.33
C VAL A 118 -7.44 -9.03 2.67
N SER A 119 -7.92 -9.41 3.85
CA SER A 119 -9.22 -8.94 4.35
C SER A 119 -9.25 -7.44 4.70
N GLU A 120 -10.42 -6.82 4.55
CA GLU A 120 -10.66 -5.42 4.97
C GLU A 120 -10.38 -5.22 6.46
N LYS A 121 -10.70 -6.21 7.29
CA LYS A 121 -10.38 -6.20 8.72
C LYS A 121 -8.87 -6.06 8.95
N ARG A 122 -8.06 -6.84 8.22
CA ARG A 122 -6.60 -6.77 8.31
C ARG A 122 -6.09 -5.38 7.91
N VAL A 123 -6.65 -4.79 6.84
CA VAL A 123 -6.30 -3.41 6.42
C VAL A 123 -6.65 -2.40 7.51
N ALA A 124 -7.86 -2.49 8.06
CA ALA A 124 -8.35 -1.55 9.09
C ALA A 124 -7.52 -1.59 10.38
N GLU A 125 -6.89 -2.72 10.72
CA GLU A 125 -5.98 -2.84 11.87
C GLU A 125 -4.81 -1.86 11.79
N PHE A 126 -4.22 -1.64 10.62
CA PHE A 126 -3.05 -0.75 10.45
C PHE A 126 -3.32 0.72 10.79
N PHE A 127 -4.59 1.10 10.88
CA PHE A 127 -4.99 2.47 11.19
C PHE A 127 -5.58 2.63 12.60
N GLN A 128 -5.65 1.54 13.37
CA GLN A 128 -6.15 1.60 14.74
C GLN A 128 -5.15 2.33 15.65
N PRO A 129 -5.66 2.99 16.71
CA PRO A 129 -4.80 3.51 17.75
C PRO A 129 -3.89 2.43 18.34
N LEU A 130 -2.69 2.82 18.72
CA LEU A 130 -1.71 1.99 19.40
C LEU A 130 -2.19 1.73 20.83
N ALA A 131 -1.93 0.51 21.31
CA ALA A 131 -2.27 0.14 22.68
C ALA A 131 -1.59 1.07 23.69
N ALA A 132 -2.25 1.31 24.84
CA ALA A 132 -1.71 2.19 25.89
C ALA A 132 -0.32 1.77 26.40
N GLY A 133 0.03 0.48 26.31
CA GLY A 133 1.35 -0.06 26.66
C GLY A 133 2.34 -0.16 25.49
N HIS A 134 2.00 0.34 24.30
CA HIS A 134 2.91 0.32 23.16
C HIS A 134 4.16 1.16 23.49
N PRO A 135 5.40 0.68 23.27
CA PRO A 135 6.63 1.34 23.76
C PRO A 135 6.81 2.80 23.32
N ARG A 136 6.29 3.15 22.13
CA ARG A 136 6.34 4.53 21.61
C ARG A 136 5.09 5.37 21.89
N GLY A 137 4.00 4.74 22.37
CA GLY A 137 2.70 5.39 22.55
C GLY A 137 2.12 6.03 21.28
N GLU A 138 0.98 6.71 21.43
CA GLU A 138 0.37 7.53 20.38
C GLU A 138 1.19 8.80 20.09
N LEU A 139 1.20 9.22 18.82
CA LEU A 139 1.85 10.46 18.42
C LEU A 139 1.07 11.68 18.93
N LYS A 140 1.77 12.61 19.57
CA LYS A 140 1.24 13.90 20.01
C LYS A 140 1.97 15.01 19.26
N LEU A 141 1.25 15.70 18.37
CA LEU A 141 1.72 16.85 17.58
C LEU A 141 1.16 18.16 18.11
#